data_AF-A0A537N6T0-F1
#
_entry.id   AF-A0A537N6T0-F1
#
_cell.length_a   1.000
_cell.length_b   1.000
_cell.length_c   1.000
_cell.angle_alpha   90.00
_cell.angle_beta   90.00
_cell.angle_gamma   90.00
#
_symmetry.space_group_name_H-M   'P 1'
#
loop_
_entity.id
_entity.type
_entity.pdbx_description
1 polymer ?
#
loop_
_entity_poly.entity_id
_entity_poly.type
_entity_poly.pdbx_seq_one_letter_code
_entity_poly.pdbx_strand_id
1 'polypeptide(L)' 'MLSGEMDLVLETRLGERRVRLKAGETFVMPRGVWHRGLARKPGKLMFITPGAGTEHRPV' A
#
# COMPACT_ATOMS: atom_id res chain seq x y z
N MET A 1 -0.04 2.51 -9.43
CA MET A 1 -1.18 1.57 -9.59
C MET A 1 -1.56 1.57 -11.06
N LEU A 2 -1.44 0.42 -11.73
CA LEU A 2 -1.55 0.35 -13.20
C LEU A 2 -3.00 0.19 -13.67
N SER A 3 -3.83 -0.57 -12.96
CA SER A 3 -5.27 -0.74 -13.24
C SER A 3 -6.02 -1.22 -12.01
N GLY A 4 -7.32 -0.89 -11.87
CA GLY A 4 -8.12 -1.25 -10.70
C GLY A 4 -8.23 -0.13 -9.66
N GLU A 5 -8.38 -0.49 -8.38
CA GLU A 5 -8.53 0.47 -7.28
C GLU A 5 -8.28 -0.22 -5.93
N MET A 6 -7.58 0.45 -5.00
CA MET A 6 -7.32 -0.07 -3.66
C MET A 6 -7.28 1.02 -2.58
N ASP A 7 -7.51 0.63 -1.33
CA ASP A 7 -7.16 1.44 -0.16
C ASP A 7 -5.81 0.96 0.41
N LEU A 8 -4.88 1.89 0.57
CA LEU A 8 -3.66 1.70 1.37
C LEU A 8 -3.97 2.11 2.81
N VAL A 9 -3.86 1.16 3.72
CA VAL A 9 -4.02 1.37 5.15
C VAL A 9 -2.64 1.48 5.77
N LEU A 10 -2.33 2.59 6.44
CA LEU A 10 -1.04 2.87 7.08
C LEU A 10 -1.20 3.01 8.59
N GLU A 11 -0.33 2.37 9.35
CA GLU A 11 -0.23 2.56 10.80
C GLU A 11 0.69 3.74 11.12
N THR A 12 0.11 4.85 11.54
CA THR A 12 0.85 6.06 11.92
C THR A 12 0.86 6.23 13.44
N ARG A 13 1.68 7.16 13.95
CA ARG A 13 1.68 7.53 15.38
C ARG A 13 0.33 8.09 15.85
N LEU A 14 -0.48 8.63 14.94
CA LEU A 14 -1.82 9.17 15.22
C LEU A 14 -2.93 8.15 14.96
N GLY A 15 -2.57 6.88 14.69
CA GLY A 15 -3.50 5.82 14.35
C GLY A 15 -3.53 5.48 12.87
N GLU A 16 -4.60 4.82 12.45
CA GLU A 16 -4.77 4.34 11.08
C GLU A 16 -5.06 5.48 10.11
N ARG A 17 -4.29 5.57 9.03
CA ARG A 17 -4.54 6.47 7.90
C ARG A 17 -4.87 5.65 6.65
N ARG A 18 -5.90 6.08 5.92
CA ARG A 18 -6.27 5.47 4.63
C ARG A 18 -5.96 6.39 3.48
N VAL A 19 -5.41 5.83 2.41
CA VAL A 19 -5.16 6.51 1.15
C VAL A 19 -5.79 5.70 0.02
N ARG A 20 -6.72 6.31 -0.74
CA ARG A 20 -7.28 5.70 -1.93
C ARG A 20 -6.25 5.79 -3.06
N LEU A 21 -6.02 4.69 -3.75
CA LEU A 21 -5.12 4.61 -4.90
C LEU A 21 -5.88 4.09 -6.13
N LYS A 22 -6.01 4.94 -7.13
CA LYS A 22 -6.70 4.70 -8.41
C LYS A 22 -5.71 4.47 -9.54
N ALA A 23 -6.22 4.03 -10.69
CA ALA A 23 -5.40 3.78 -11.87
C ALA A 23 -4.65 5.06 -12.30
N GLY A 24 -3.35 4.93 -12.57
CA GLY A 24 -2.46 6.04 -12.89
C GLY A 24 -1.82 6.72 -11.68
N GLU A 25 -2.31 6.49 -10.46
CA GLU A 25 -1.74 7.09 -9.26
C GLU A 25 -0.59 6.28 -8.68
N THR A 26 0.37 6.96 -8.07
CA THR A 26 1.50 6.35 -7.36
C THR A 26 1.53 6.85 -5.93
N PHE A 27 2.00 6.02 -5.01
CA PHE A 27 2.15 6.37 -3.60
C PHE A 27 3.53 5.95 -3.11
N VAL A 28 4.22 6.86 -2.43
CA VAL A 28 5.51 6.58 -1.79
C VAL A 28 5.25 6.08 -0.38
N MET A 29 5.65 4.84 -0.10
CA MET A 29 5.52 4.28 1.24
C MET A 29 6.47 4.97 2.21
N PRO A 30 5.96 5.56 3.32
CA PRO A 30 6.83 6.10 4.36
C PRO A 30 7.71 4.99 4.96
N ARG A 31 8.98 5.30 5.17
CA ARG A 31 9.94 4.33 5.74
C ARG A 31 9.49 3.88 7.13
N GLY A 32 9.55 2.57 7.38
CA GLY A 32 9.26 1.97 8.70
C GLY A 32 7.78 1.99 9.09
N VAL A 33 6.87 2.34 8.17
CA VAL A 33 5.43 2.34 8.42
C VAL A 33 4.83 1.02 7.94
N TRP A 34 4.19 0.31 8.85
CA TRP A 34 3.37 -0.85 8.52
C TRP A 34 2.21 -0.42 7.65
N HIS A 35 1.95 -1.21 6.61
CA HIS A 35 0.86 -0.94 5.68
C HIS A 35 0.18 -2.23 5.23
N ARG A 36 -1.07 -2.09 4.78
CA ARG A 36 -1.86 -3.17 4.20
C ARG A 36 -2.66 -2.64 3.01
N GLY A 37 -2.65 -3.38 1.92
CA GLY A 37 -3.44 -3.08 0.73
C GLY A 37 -4.79 -3.79 0.76
N LEU A 38 -5.89 -3.04 0.61
CA LEU A 38 -7.24 -3.58 0.50
C LEU A 38 -7.76 -3.33 -0.92
N ALA A 39 -7.87 -4.40 -1.71
CA ALA A 39 -8.40 -4.31 -3.06
C ALA A 39 -9.88 -3.87 -3.02
N ARG A 40 -10.22 -2.85 -3.81
CA ARG A 40 -11.60 -2.40 -4.04
C ARG A 40 -12.13 -2.87 -5.38
N LYS A 41 -11.23 -2.97 -6.37
CA LYS A 41 -11.49 -3.54 -7.70
C LYS A 41 -10.28 -4.39 -8.12
N PRO A 42 -10.48 -5.52 -8.84
CA PRO A 42 -9.38 -6.28 -9.42
C PRO A 42 -8.45 -5.39 -10.25
N GLY A 43 -7.16 -5.65 -10.21
CA GLY A 43 -6.19 -4.69 -10.72
C GLY A 43 -4.75 -5.19 -10.78
N LYS A 44 -3.87 -4.33 -11.30
CA LYS A 44 -2.43 -4.55 -11.38
C LYS A 44 -1.70 -3.47 -10.58
N LEU A 45 -0.90 -3.89 -9.61
CA LEU A 45 -0.03 -3.03 -8.82
C LEU A 45 1.43 -3.33 -9.14
N MET A 46 2.26 -2.29 -9.19
CA MET A 46 3.70 -2.40 -9.37
C MET A 46 4.39 -1.88 -8.12
N PHE A 47 5.30 -2.67 -7.57
CA PHE A 47 6.15 -2.29 -6.45
C PHE A 47 7.54 -1.94 -6.97
N ILE A 48 8.09 -0.82 -6.50
CA ILE A 48 9.45 -0.39 -6.81
C ILE A 48 10.20 -0.29 -5.48
N THR A 49 10.65 -1.43 -4.98
CA THR A 49 11.37 -1.52 -3.69
C THR A 49 12.42 -2.63 -3.79
N PRO A 50 13.64 -2.43 -3.23
CA PRO A 50 14.55 -3.55 -3.00
C PRO A 50 13.88 -4.56 -2.06
N GLY A 51 13.66 -5.80 -2.49
CA GLY A 51 12.89 -6.78 -1.70
C GLY A 51 13.55 -7.24 -0.39
N ALA A 52 14.85 -6.97 -0.22
CA ALA A 52 15.60 -7.36 0.98
C ALA A 52 15.03 -6.69 2.25
N GLY A 53 14.77 -7.48 3.28
CA GLY A 53 14.22 -7.01 4.55
C GLY A 53 12.71 -6.73 4.54
N THR A 54 11.98 -7.23 3.54
CA THR A 54 10.51 -7.16 3.56
C THR A 54 9.98 -8.07 4.67
N GLU A 55 9.26 -7.48 5.62
CA GLU A 55 8.59 -8.20 6.71
C GLU A 55 7.08 -8.30 6.47
N HIS A 56 6.48 -9.37 6.96
CA HIS A 56 5.03 -9.58 6.93
C HIS A 56 4.53 -9.93 8.33
N ARG A 57 3.37 -9.39 8.71
CA ARG A 57 2.66 -9.81 9.92
C ARG A 57 1.73 -11.00 9.58
N PRO A 58 1.45 -11.88 10.55
CA PRO A 58 0.38 -12.86 10.40
C PRO A 58 -0.95 -12.20 10.02
N VAL A 59 -1.75 -12.92 9.25
CA VAL A 59 -3.11 -12.54 8.85
C VAL A 59 -4.15 -13.14 9.77
#